data_AF-A0A838PUK1-F1
#
_entry.id   AF-A0A838PUK1-F1
#
_cell.length_a   1.000
_cell.length_b   1.000
_cell.length_c   1.000
_cell.angle_alpha   90.00
_cell.angle_beta   90.00
_cell.angle_gamma   90.00
#
_symmetry.space_group_name_H-M   'P 1'
#
loop_
_entity.id
_entity.type
_entity.pdbx_description
1 polymer ?
#
loop_
_entity_poly.entity_id
_entity_poly.type
_entity_poly.pdbx_seq_one_letter_code
_entity_poly.pdbx_strand_id
1 'polypeptide(L)'
;MTFLAARAVPGGFVVALAGGVPLARAAERHGTRAGYAAAGASLIETVAVMGPARMGIPVPHAASAPALGALERRGAALLVLALAGAAIRFGYYIVTSIFYVLVLVGLDAYTGAYEAVRETLTFLPEGDAAALLVTAAFLAVWSLAAGLIQAWVLRRGLRLWSDAGPALGERPATAPDRRGLADPRAVVGTGLVAIAITLATTRPVVLALVGGWLLAVWVIVRAGTRSFAGGLALAAPLALSTLAFGLVGGLGAELAIARAVRVALLVLTAVWLRSAAGADGLRAISLRAVRRLRNLPTLALAAQVLGASAGVGNYGDSARRLGRGMRSARKRPGSLVGAVLSWIVSEAGRLPRAEGEAVAGWARAETALVAAVVVLGLLISGLLVFSVAA
;
A
#
# COMPACT_ATOMS: atom_id res chain seq x y z
N MET A 1 -11.66 3.83 -2.91
CA MET A 1 -12.66 3.35 -1.91
C MET A 1 -12.38 1.95 -1.36
N THR A 2 -12.03 0.95 -2.16
CA THR A 2 -11.84 -0.45 -1.72
C THR A 2 -10.74 -0.63 -0.68
N PHE A 3 -9.57 -0.01 -0.87
CA PHE A 3 -8.49 -0.05 0.12
C PHE A 3 -8.87 0.62 1.44
N LEU A 4 -9.77 1.62 1.39
CA LEU A 4 -10.38 2.26 2.56
C LEU A 4 -11.34 1.33 3.30
N ALA A 5 -12.24 0.71 2.55
CA ALA A 5 -13.23 -0.21 3.08
C ALA A 5 -12.57 -1.47 3.69
N ALA A 6 -11.46 -1.96 3.11
CA ALA A 6 -10.72 -3.12 3.58
C ALA A 6 -10.22 -3.06 5.03
N ARG A 7 -10.24 -1.88 5.66
CA ARG A 7 -9.86 -1.73 7.08
C ARG A 7 -11.06 -1.49 8.01
N ALA A 8 -12.24 -1.29 7.45
CA ALA A 8 -13.47 -0.97 8.19
C ALA A 8 -14.45 -2.16 8.26
N VAL A 9 -14.20 -3.26 7.54
CA VAL A 9 -15.03 -4.46 7.53
C VAL A 9 -14.25 -5.72 7.94
N PRO A 10 -14.90 -6.70 8.62
CA PRO A 10 -14.36 -8.03 8.83
C PRO A 10 -13.95 -8.68 7.49
N GLY A 11 -12.78 -9.32 7.41
CA GLY A 11 -12.29 -9.93 6.16
C GLY A 11 -11.51 -8.97 5.25
N GLY A 12 -10.88 -7.95 5.82
CA GLY A 12 -10.15 -6.89 5.12
C GLY A 12 -9.16 -7.33 4.03
N PHE A 13 -8.52 -8.49 4.18
CA PHE A 13 -7.66 -9.06 3.15
C PHE A 13 -8.39 -9.32 1.82
N VAL A 14 -9.61 -9.86 1.89
CA VAL A 14 -10.46 -10.14 0.72
C VAL A 14 -10.89 -8.85 0.03
N VAL A 15 -11.21 -7.82 0.82
CA VAL A 15 -11.61 -6.51 0.30
C VAL A 15 -10.43 -5.77 -0.33
N ALA A 16 -9.23 -5.89 0.25
CA ALA A 16 -8.01 -5.30 -0.31
C ALA A 16 -7.60 -5.98 -1.62
N LEU A 17 -7.70 -7.30 -1.70
CA LEU A 17 -7.46 -8.08 -2.93
C LEU A 17 -8.37 -7.63 -4.08
N ALA A 18 -9.67 -7.50 -3.81
CA ALA A 18 -10.64 -7.04 -4.80
C ALA A 18 -10.43 -5.56 -5.20
N GLY A 19 -9.74 -4.77 -4.36
CA GLY A 19 -9.39 -3.39 -4.64
C GLY A 19 -8.52 -3.16 -5.87
N GLY A 20 -7.81 -4.18 -6.34
CA GLY A 20 -7.06 -4.13 -7.59
C GLY A 20 -7.94 -4.15 -8.86
N VAL A 21 -9.18 -4.65 -8.78
CA VAL A 21 -10.02 -4.86 -9.98
C VAL A 21 -10.34 -3.57 -10.73
N PRO A 22 -10.76 -2.46 -10.08
CA PRO A 22 -10.96 -1.19 -10.79
C PRO A 22 -9.69 -0.66 -11.47
N LEU A 23 -8.52 -0.87 -10.85
CA LEU A 23 -7.23 -0.42 -11.39
C LEU A 23 -6.84 -1.22 -12.64
N ALA A 24 -7.02 -2.54 -12.58
CA ALA A 24 -6.83 -3.42 -13.72
C ALA A 24 -7.82 -3.10 -14.85
N ARG A 25 -9.08 -2.81 -14.52
CA ARG A 25 -10.10 -2.44 -15.50
C ARG A 25 -9.77 -1.13 -16.20
N ALA A 26 -9.26 -0.15 -15.46
CA ALA A 26 -8.76 1.10 -16.04
C ALA A 26 -7.59 0.84 -17.01
N ALA A 27 -6.67 -0.06 -16.66
CA ALA A 27 -5.57 -0.45 -17.54
C ALA A 27 -6.04 -1.22 -18.79
N GLU A 28 -6.98 -2.14 -18.61
CA GLU A 28 -7.58 -2.93 -19.68
C GLU A 28 -8.31 -2.02 -20.70
N ARG A 29 -9.12 -1.06 -20.24
CA ARG A 29 -9.89 -0.20 -21.14
C ARG A 29 -9.11 0.97 -21.71
N HIS A 30 -8.23 1.58 -20.91
CA HIS A 30 -7.63 2.88 -21.23
C HIS A 30 -6.09 2.85 -21.28
N GLY A 31 -5.48 1.65 -21.25
CA GLY A 31 -4.03 1.47 -21.30
C GLY A 31 -3.36 1.52 -19.93
N THR A 32 -2.16 0.96 -19.83
CA THR A 32 -1.43 0.78 -18.55
C THR A 32 -1.21 2.09 -17.83
N ARG A 33 -0.97 3.18 -18.57
CA ARG A 33 -0.78 4.52 -18.00
C ARG A 33 -1.99 5.01 -17.21
N ALA A 34 -3.20 4.81 -17.75
CA ALA A 34 -4.43 5.17 -17.05
C ALA A 34 -4.64 4.33 -15.79
N GLY A 35 -4.31 3.03 -15.86
CA GLY A 35 -4.34 2.15 -14.69
C GLY A 35 -3.36 2.58 -13.58
N TYR A 36 -2.12 2.94 -13.94
CA TYR A 36 -1.13 3.45 -12.99
C TYR A 36 -1.47 4.84 -12.45
N ALA A 37 -2.10 5.69 -13.26
CA ALA A 37 -2.64 6.97 -12.81
C ALA A 37 -3.75 6.76 -11.76
N ALA A 38 -4.68 5.84 -12.02
CA ALA A 38 -5.71 5.47 -11.06
C ALA A 38 -5.13 4.82 -9.79
N ALA A 39 -4.09 4.00 -9.94
CA ALA A 39 -3.37 3.41 -8.81
C ALA A 39 -2.71 4.49 -7.94
N GLY A 40 -2.01 5.44 -8.57
CA GLY A 40 -1.39 6.58 -7.91
C GLY A 40 -2.41 7.45 -7.18
N ALA A 41 -3.52 7.81 -7.85
CA ALA A 41 -4.63 8.55 -7.24
C ALA A 41 -5.20 7.79 -6.03
N SER A 42 -5.45 6.48 -6.17
CA SER A 42 -5.96 5.64 -5.09
C SER A 42 -4.98 5.54 -3.92
N LEU A 43 -3.68 5.45 -4.16
CA LEU A 43 -2.66 5.42 -3.12
C LEU A 43 -2.57 6.78 -2.39
N ILE A 44 -2.58 7.89 -3.12
CA ILE A 44 -2.60 9.24 -2.54
C ILE A 44 -3.85 9.44 -1.68
N GLU A 45 -5.02 9.05 -2.18
CA GLU A 45 -6.27 9.13 -1.42
C GLU A 45 -6.23 8.22 -0.19
N THR A 46 -5.65 7.02 -0.31
CA THR A 46 -5.44 6.11 0.82
C THR A 46 -4.53 6.73 1.87
N VAL A 47 -3.42 7.36 1.48
CA VAL A 47 -2.50 8.06 2.40
C VAL A 47 -3.19 9.27 3.03
N ALA A 48 -3.91 10.07 2.25
CA ALA A 48 -4.61 11.24 2.75
C ALA A 48 -5.67 10.87 3.79
N VAL A 49 -6.44 9.80 3.54
CA VAL A 49 -7.51 9.39 4.44
C VAL A 49 -7.01 8.53 5.59
N MET A 50 -6.02 7.63 5.40
CA MET A 50 -5.56 6.68 6.42
C MET A 50 -4.24 7.04 7.11
N GLY A 51 -3.44 7.93 6.54
CA GLY A 51 -2.04 8.14 6.92
C GLY A 51 -1.09 7.10 6.30
N PRO A 52 0.22 7.39 6.28
CA PRO A 52 1.21 6.61 5.53
C PRO A 52 1.52 5.22 6.15
N ALA A 53 1.25 5.02 7.45
CA ALA A 53 1.55 3.77 8.16
C ALA A 53 0.74 2.55 7.67
N ARG A 54 -0.26 2.72 6.80
CA ARG A 54 -1.19 1.64 6.38
C ARG A 54 -1.00 1.16 4.93
N MET A 55 0.13 1.51 4.31
CA MET A 55 0.42 1.28 2.89
C MET A 55 0.90 -0.14 2.54
N GLY A 56 1.29 -0.97 3.51
CA GLY A 56 1.88 -2.28 3.24
C GLY A 56 0.98 -3.26 2.46
N ILE A 57 -0.34 -3.18 2.62
CA ILE A 57 -1.29 -4.05 1.87
C ILE A 57 -1.68 -3.42 0.52
N PRO A 58 -2.05 -2.13 0.42
CA PRO A 58 -2.47 -1.54 -0.86
C PRO A 58 -1.39 -1.46 -1.93
N VAL A 59 -0.13 -1.21 -1.55
CA VAL A 59 0.95 -0.90 -2.51
C VAL A 59 1.25 -2.06 -3.47
N PRO A 60 1.45 -3.31 -3.00
CA PRO A 60 1.66 -4.44 -3.91
C PRO A 60 0.54 -4.62 -4.93
N HIS A 61 -0.72 -4.39 -4.51
CA HIS A 61 -1.88 -4.49 -5.40
C HIS A 61 -1.99 -3.32 -6.38
N ALA A 62 -1.72 -2.10 -5.92
CA ALA A 62 -1.71 -0.91 -6.76
C ALA A 62 -0.60 -0.95 -7.83
N ALA A 63 0.55 -1.54 -7.49
CA ALA A 63 1.65 -1.73 -8.43
C ALA A 63 1.35 -2.83 -9.47
N SER A 64 0.81 -3.97 -9.06
CA SER A 64 0.64 -5.12 -9.95
C SER A 64 -0.66 -5.09 -10.77
N ALA A 65 -1.77 -4.59 -10.22
CA ALA A 65 -3.08 -4.69 -10.88
C ALA A 65 -3.16 -4.03 -12.27
N PRO A 66 -2.58 -2.83 -12.53
CA PRO A 66 -2.57 -2.25 -13.87
C PRO A 66 -1.84 -3.11 -14.91
N ALA A 67 -0.69 -3.68 -14.55
CA ALA A 67 0.06 -4.57 -15.44
C ALA A 67 -0.74 -5.83 -15.78
N LEU A 68 -1.40 -6.41 -14.78
CA LEU A 68 -2.26 -7.60 -14.96
C LEU A 68 -3.49 -7.30 -15.83
N GLY A 69 -4.12 -6.14 -15.68
CA GLY A 69 -5.23 -5.72 -16.54
C GLY A 69 -4.81 -5.60 -18.02
N ALA A 70 -3.61 -5.07 -18.28
CA ALA A 70 -3.09 -4.98 -19.64
C ALA A 70 -2.69 -6.33 -20.25
N LEU A 71 -2.24 -7.29 -19.43
CA LEU A 71 -2.00 -8.66 -19.85
C LEU A 71 -3.32 -9.40 -20.14
N GLU A 72 -4.34 -9.25 -19.30
CA GLU A 72 -5.65 -9.88 -19.53
C GLU A 72 -6.32 -9.34 -20.80
N ARG A 73 -6.16 -8.05 -21.12
CA ARG A 73 -6.58 -7.47 -22.42
C ARG A 73 -5.99 -8.20 -23.61
N ARG A 74 -4.77 -8.73 -23.48
CA ARG A 74 -4.08 -9.49 -24.53
C ARG A 74 -4.44 -10.98 -24.51
N GLY A 75 -5.41 -11.39 -23.70
CA GLY A 75 -5.81 -12.79 -23.57
C GLY A 75 -4.79 -13.66 -22.86
N ALA A 76 -3.90 -13.09 -22.04
CA ALA A 76 -2.89 -13.85 -21.31
C ALA A 76 -3.52 -14.96 -20.45
N ALA A 77 -2.86 -16.11 -20.35
CA ALA A 77 -3.31 -17.20 -19.51
C ALA A 77 -3.23 -16.82 -18.01
N LEU A 78 -4.03 -17.49 -17.17
CA LEU A 78 -4.06 -17.25 -15.73
C LEU A 78 -2.67 -17.38 -15.09
N LEU A 79 -1.88 -18.35 -15.55
CA LEU A 79 -0.53 -18.56 -15.05
C LEU A 79 0.40 -17.38 -15.37
N VAL A 80 0.27 -16.78 -16.56
CA VAL A 80 1.05 -15.60 -16.96
C VAL A 80 0.70 -14.40 -16.07
N LEU A 81 -0.58 -14.21 -15.77
CA LEU A 81 -1.01 -13.20 -14.80
C LEU A 81 -0.46 -13.49 -13.40
N ALA A 82 -0.51 -14.74 -12.95
CA ALA A 82 -0.03 -15.14 -11.64
C ALA A 82 1.47 -14.87 -11.49
N LEU A 83 2.28 -15.25 -12.49
CA LEU A 83 3.72 -15.03 -12.51
C LEU A 83 4.08 -13.55 -12.61
N ALA A 84 3.40 -12.77 -13.44
CA ALA A 84 3.63 -11.33 -13.52
C ALA A 84 3.29 -10.61 -12.19
N GLY A 85 2.18 -11.02 -11.55
CA GLY A 85 1.80 -10.51 -10.24
C GLY A 85 2.82 -10.90 -9.17
N ALA A 86 3.27 -12.16 -9.17
CA ALA A 86 4.28 -12.67 -8.26
C ALA A 86 5.61 -11.93 -8.42
N ALA A 87 6.07 -11.70 -9.65
CA ALA A 87 7.33 -10.98 -9.91
C ALA A 87 7.32 -9.55 -9.36
N ILE A 88 6.23 -8.80 -9.59
CA ILE A 88 6.09 -7.43 -9.07
C ILE A 88 6.04 -7.43 -7.54
N ARG A 89 5.30 -8.37 -6.93
CA ARG A 89 5.22 -8.51 -5.46
C ARG A 89 6.54 -8.92 -4.85
N PHE A 90 7.25 -9.85 -5.47
CA PHE A 90 8.55 -10.31 -5.02
C PHE A 90 9.56 -9.16 -5.04
N GLY A 91 9.65 -8.41 -6.14
CA GLY A 91 10.51 -7.23 -6.23
C GLY A 91 10.18 -6.19 -5.16
N TYR A 92 8.89 -5.91 -4.92
CA TYR A 92 8.47 -5.03 -3.83
C TYR A 92 8.91 -5.56 -2.47
N TYR A 93 8.67 -6.85 -2.19
CA TYR A 93 9.02 -7.44 -0.90
C TYR A 93 10.52 -7.48 -0.66
N ILE A 94 11.33 -7.80 -1.68
CA ILE A 94 12.79 -7.74 -1.60
C ILE A 94 13.24 -6.32 -1.24
N VAL A 95 12.78 -5.29 -1.95
CA VAL A 95 13.14 -3.90 -1.65
C VAL A 95 12.73 -3.51 -0.22
N THR A 96 11.52 -3.87 0.21
CA THR A 96 11.08 -3.57 1.58
C THR A 96 11.84 -4.36 2.64
N SER A 97 12.22 -5.61 2.34
CA SER A 97 13.00 -6.45 3.25
C SER A 97 14.43 -5.96 3.35
N ILE A 98 15.05 -5.54 2.25
CA ILE A 98 16.37 -4.89 2.27
C ILE A 98 16.32 -3.63 3.15
N PHE A 99 15.31 -2.77 2.96
CA PHE A 99 15.15 -1.59 3.81
C PHE A 99 14.93 -1.99 5.28
N TYR A 100 14.09 -2.97 5.55
CA TYR A 100 13.81 -3.43 6.91
C TYR A 100 15.06 -4.00 7.58
N VAL A 101 15.74 -4.95 6.93
CA VAL A 101 16.93 -5.61 7.46
C VAL A 101 18.09 -4.63 7.58
N LEU A 102 18.40 -3.83 6.55
CA LEU A 102 19.59 -2.97 6.58
C LEU A 102 19.38 -1.67 7.35
N VAL A 103 18.19 -1.07 7.30
CA VAL A 103 17.95 0.28 7.86
C VAL A 103 17.24 0.21 9.22
N LEU A 104 16.23 -0.66 9.35
CA LEU A 104 15.40 -0.70 10.56
C LEU A 104 15.93 -1.66 11.63
N VAL A 105 16.37 -2.85 11.23
CA VAL A 105 16.71 -3.93 12.16
C VAL A 105 18.22 -4.19 12.25
N GLY A 106 19.02 -3.88 11.23
CA GLY A 106 20.42 -4.30 11.15
C GLY A 106 20.57 -5.79 10.79
N LEU A 107 21.64 -6.13 10.08
CA LEU A 107 21.89 -7.51 9.63
C LEU A 107 22.10 -8.45 10.81
N ASP A 108 22.96 -8.09 11.76
CA ASP A 108 23.30 -8.94 12.92
C ASP A 108 22.08 -9.33 13.76
N ALA A 109 21.14 -8.40 13.94
CA ALA A 109 19.89 -8.68 14.65
C ALA A 109 19.00 -9.66 13.91
N TYR A 110 18.97 -9.51 12.59
CA TYR A 110 18.14 -10.30 11.72
C TYR A 110 18.67 -11.73 11.65
N THR A 111 19.98 -11.88 11.52
CA THR A 111 20.67 -13.18 11.49
C THR A 111 20.61 -13.84 12.85
N GLY A 112 20.81 -13.10 13.95
CA GLY A 112 20.57 -13.62 15.31
C GLY A 112 19.14 -14.14 15.51
N ALA A 113 18.13 -13.42 15.01
CA ALA A 113 16.74 -13.87 15.10
C ALA A 113 16.46 -15.11 14.22
N TYR A 114 17.14 -15.23 13.07
CA TYR A 114 17.09 -16.42 12.24
C TYR A 114 17.72 -17.63 12.93
N GLU A 115 18.89 -17.46 13.54
CA GLU A 115 19.58 -18.51 14.28
C GLU A 115 18.73 -19.03 15.45
N ALA A 116 18.05 -18.14 16.19
CA ALA A 116 17.12 -18.54 17.23
C ALA A 116 15.94 -19.39 16.70
N VAL A 117 15.45 -19.12 15.48
CA VAL A 117 14.43 -19.95 14.82
C VAL A 117 15.02 -21.28 14.36
N ARG A 118 16.25 -21.27 13.84
CA ARG A 118 16.98 -22.48 13.41
C ARG A 118 17.26 -23.43 14.56
N GLU A 119 17.53 -22.94 15.77
CA GLU A 119 17.65 -23.78 16.97
C GLU A 119 16.40 -24.64 17.20
N THR A 120 15.22 -24.15 16.79
CA THR A 120 13.98 -24.91 16.80
C THR A 120 13.80 -25.77 15.54
N LEU A 121 14.22 -25.25 14.38
CA LEU A 121 14.09 -25.88 13.07
C LEU A 121 15.47 -26.27 12.51
N THR A 122 16.02 -27.36 13.04
CA THR A 122 17.41 -27.80 12.82
C THR A 122 17.78 -28.13 11.37
N PHE A 123 16.81 -28.19 10.46
CA PHE A 123 17.06 -28.41 9.02
C PHE A 123 17.48 -27.14 8.28
N LEU A 124 17.35 -25.96 8.90
CA LEU A 124 17.72 -24.69 8.27
C LEU A 124 19.27 -24.51 8.28
N PRO A 125 19.86 -24.01 7.17
CA PRO A 125 21.31 -23.81 7.09
C PRO A 125 21.81 -22.69 8.02
N GLU A 126 23.11 -22.65 8.29
CA GLU A 126 23.71 -21.68 9.22
C GLU A 126 24.22 -20.42 8.51
N GLY A 127 24.20 -19.30 9.23
CA GLY A 127 24.90 -18.08 8.87
C GLY A 127 24.09 -17.05 8.06
N ASP A 128 24.72 -15.90 7.81
CA ASP A 128 24.05 -14.72 7.24
C ASP A 128 23.49 -14.97 5.84
N ALA A 129 24.25 -15.68 5.00
CA ALA A 129 23.81 -16.04 3.65
C ALA A 129 22.57 -16.95 3.68
N ALA A 130 22.53 -17.90 4.61
CA ALA A 130 21.38 -18.79 4.82
C ALA A 130 20.13 -18.01 5.26
N ALA A 131 20.28 -17.10 6.23
CA ALA A 131 19.19 -16.24 6.70
C ALA A 131 18.58 -15.44 5.54
N LEU A 132 19.41 -14.82 4.70
CA LEU A 132 18.96 -14.04 3.55
C LEU A 132 18.34 -14.90 2.45
N LEU A 133 18.92 -16.07 2.15
CA LEU A 133 18.38 -17.01 1.15
C LEU A 133 17.04 -17.59 1.56
N VAL A 134 16.89 -18.04 2.81
CA VAL A 134 15.63 -18.57 3.33
C VAL A 134 14.55 -17.48 3.30
N THR A 135 14.92 -16.24 3.62
CA THR A 135 14.04 -15.09 3.50
C THR A 135 13.60 -14.86 2.05
N ALA A 136 14.54 -14.83 1.11
CA ALA A 136 14.23 -14.67 -0.30
C ALA A 136 13.34 -15.81 -0.83
N ALA A 137 13.64 -17.06 -0.46
CA ALA A 137 12.84 -18.23 -0.82
C ALA A 137 11.41 -18.13 -0.26
N PHE A 138 11.26 -17.78 1.03
CA PHE A 138 9.95 -17.56 1.64
C PHE A 138 9.16 -16.46 0.92
N LEU A 139 9.81 -15.32 0.62
CA LEU A 139 9.18 -14.23 -0.12
C LEU A 139 8.79 -14.64 -1.54
N ALA A 140 9.57 -15.48 -2.21
CA ALA A 140 9.26 -16.00 -3.53
C ALA A 140 8.02 -16.91 -3.49
N VAL A 141 8.00 -17.89 -2.58
CA VAL A 141 6.86 -18.80 -2.38
C VAL A 141 5.60 -18.03 -2.03
N TRP A 142 5.70 -17.08 -1.10
CA TRP A 142 4.59 -16.22 -0.72
C TRP A 142 4.09 -15.37 -1.90
N SER A 143 5.01 -14.81 -2.70
CA SER A 143 4.66 -14.00 -3.86
C SER A 143 3.98 -14.81 -4.96
N LEU A 144 4.38 -16.06 -5.17
CA LEU A 144 3.73 -16.99 -6.10
C LEU A 144 2.30 -17.31 -5.66
N ALA A 145 2.11 -17.69 -4.39
CA ALA A 145 0.80 -17.98 -3.84
C ALA A 145 -0.13 -16.74 -3.91
N ALA A 146 0.37 -15.57 -3.50
CA ALA A 146 -0.38 -14.32 -3.57
C ALA A 146 -0.67 -13.89 -5.02
N GLY A 147 0.28 -14.11 -5.93
CA GLY A 147 0.15 -13.84 -7.36
C GLY A 147 -0.96 -14.66 -7.99
N LEU A 148 -1.05 -15.96 -7.67
CA LEU A 148 -2.12 -16.84 -8.14
C LEU A 148 -3.50 -16.39 -7.63
N ILE A 149 -3.62 -16.12 -6.33
CA ILE A 149 -4.87 -15.63 -5.74
C ILE A 149 -5.28 -14.30 -6.38
N GLN A 150 -4.34 -13.37 -6.53
CA GLN A 150 -4.60 -12.08 -7.14
C GLN A 150 -5.04 -12.22 -8.60
N ALA A 151 -4.37 -13.05 -9.40
CA ALA A 151 -4.73 -13.31 -10.79
C ALA A 151 -6.13 -13.90 -10.90
N TRP A 152 -6.49 -14.84 -10.03
CA TRP A 152 -7.84 -15.43 -9.98
C TRP A 152 -8.91 -14.39 -9.65
N VAL A 153 -8.70 -13.58 -8.59
CA VAL A 153 -9.64 -12.51 -8.19
C VAL A 153 -9.80 -11.47 -9.30
N LEU A 154 -8.69 -11.03 -9.90
CA LEU A 154 -8.68 -10.04 -10.97
C LEU A 154 -9.44 -10.53 -12.19
N ARG A 155 -9.08 -11.71 -12.70
CA ARG A 155 -9.71 -12.28 -13.88
C ARG A 155 -11.22 -12.47 -13.68
N ARG A 156 -11.62 -12.98 -12.51
CA ARG A 156 -13.03 -13.13 -12.14
C ARG A 156 -13.74 -11.77 -12.10
N GLY A 157 -13.11 -10.77 -11.49
CA GLY A 157 -13.67 -9.42 -11.38
C GLY A 157 -13.82 -8.72 -12.73
N LEU A 158 -12.83 -8.84 -13.62
CA LEU A 158 -12.88 -8.23 -14.96
C LEU A 158 -13.97 -8.87 -15.83
N ARG A 159 -14.15 -10.20 -15.77
CA ARG A 159 -15.24 -10.90 -16.45
C ARG A 159 -16.61 -10.44 -15.96
N LEU A 160 -16.83 -10.46 -14.64
CA LEU A 160 -18.08 -10.01 -14.02
C LEU A 160 -18.44 -8.57 -14.43
N TRP A 161 -17.44 -7.69 -14.54
CA TRP A 161 -17.64 -6.31 -14.95
C TRP A 161 -17.92 -6.15 -16.46
N SER A 162 -17.42 -7.05 -17.29
CA SER A 162 -17.77 -7.09 -18.72
C SER A 162 -19.20 -7.58 -18.93
N ASP A 163 -19.66 -8.52 -18.12
CA ASP A 163 -21.01 -9.10 -18.21
C ASP A 163 -22.11 -8.15 -17.70
N ALA A 164 -21.78 -7.20 -16.81
CA ALA A 164 -22.75 -6.34 -16.14
C ALA A 164 -23.37 -5.22 -17.01
N GLY A 165 -22.97 -5.06 -18.29
CA GLY A 165 -23.53 -4.04 -19.20
C GLY A 165 -23.33 -2.58 -18.77
N PRO A 166 -23.73 -1.59 -19.61
CA PRO A 166 -23.64 -0.19 -19.26
C PRO A 166 -24.79 0.22 -18.34
N ALA A 167 -24.55 0.26 -17.02
CA ALA A 167 -25.48 0.89 -16.09
C ALA A 167 -25.58 2.41 -16.36
N LEU A 168 -26.80 2.94 -16.28
CA LEU A 168 -27.12 4.37 -16.25
C LEU A 168 -27.23 4.80 -14.78
N GLY A 169 -26.43 5.78 -14.36
CA GLY A 169 -26.33 6.22 -12.97
C GLY A 169 -26.75 7.68 -12.80
N GLU A 170 -27.69 7.89 -11.88
CA GLU A 170 -28.24 9.18 -11.45
C GLU A 170 -27.37 9.83 -10.34
N ARG A 171 -27.38 11.17 -10.28
CA ARG A 171 -26.53 12.01 -9.43
C ARG A 171 -26.95 12.00 -7.95
N PRO A 172 -25.99 11.88 -7.01
CA PRO A 172 -26.08 12.54 -5.72
C PRO A 172 -24.98 13.61 -5.60
N ALA A 173 -25.38 14.84 -5.28
CA ALA A 173 -24.49 15.91 -4.85
C ALA A 173 -24.38 15.89 -3.33
N THR A 174 -23.15 16.00 -2.79
CA THR A 174 -22.93 16.54 -1.43
C THR A 174 -21.45 16.92 -1.24
N ALA A 175 -21.25 18.05 -0.56
CA ALA A 175 -19.96 18.68 -0.33
C ALA A 175 -19.17 18.03 0.82
N PRO A 176 -17.83 18.04 0.78
CA PRO A 176 -17.00 17.52 1.87
C PRO A 176 -17.01 18.43 3.10
N ASP A 177 -17.01 17.79 4.27
CA ASP A 177 -16.98 18.40 5.60
C ASP A 177 -15.58 18.97 5.91
N ARG A 178 -15.52 20.27 6.21
CA ARG A 178 -14.28 21.07 6.33
C ARG A 178 -13.85 21.20 7.78
N ARG A 179 -12.81 20.48 8.24
CA ARG A 179 -12.03 20.88 9.43
C ARG A 179 -10.55 20.44 9.36
N GLY A 180 -9.66 21.37 9.01
CA GLY A 180 -8.23 21.34 9.34
C GLY A 180 -7.83 22.71 9.89
N LEU A 181 -7.16 22.76 11.05
CA LEU A 181 -6.91 23.98 11.83
C LEU A 181 -5.56 24.66 11.56
N ALA A 182 -4.63 24.03 10.83
CA ALA A 182 -3.27 24.52 10.60
C ALA A 182 -2.89 24.52 9.11
N ASP A 183 -1.93 25.37 8.69
CA ASP A 183 -1.41 25.35 7.32
C ASP A 183 -0.84 23.96 7.01
N PRO A 184 -1.45 23.20 6.07
CA PRO A 184 -1.04 21.85 5.76
C PRO A 184 0.45 21.77 5.37
N ARG A 185 0.99 22.82 4.74
CA ARG A 185 2.37 22.83 4.21
C ARG A 185 3.40 22.75 5.32
N ALA A 186 3.22 23.57 6.35
CA ALA A 186 4.08 23.59 7.51
C ALA A 186 4.01 22.21 8.20
N VAL A 187 2.81 21.67 8.41
CA VAL A 187 2.60 20.35 9.03
C VAL A 187 3.33 19.23 8.28
N VAL A 188 3.18 19.15 6.96
CA VAL A 188 3.87 18.12 6.15
C VAL A 188 5.37 18.32 6.16
N GLY A 189 5.85 19.56 6.01
CA GLY A 189 7.28 19.88 6.04
C GLY A 189 7.92 19.43 7.35
N THR A 190 7.35 19.80 8.48
CA THR A 190 7.91 19.47 9.79
C THR A 190 7.84 17.97 10.09
N GLY A 191 6.76 17.29 9.69
CA GLY A 191 6.67 15.84 9.86
C GLY A 191 7.65 15.07 8.96
N LEU A 192 7.93 15.53 7.74
CA LEU A 192 8.97 14.94 6.89
C LEU A 192 10.37 15.09 7.49
N VAL A 193 10.67 16.26 8.07
CA VAL A 193 11.94 16.49 8.78
C VAL A 193 12.05 15.55 9.99
N ALA A 194 11.00 15.44 10.80
CA ALA A 194 10.98 14.51 11.93
C ALA A 194 11.19 13.05 11.50
N ILE A 195 10.55 12.61 10.41
CA ILE A 195 10.77 11.28 9.82
C ILE A 195 12.22 11.12 9.36
N ALA A 196 12.78 12.08 8.64
CA ALA A 196 14.14 12.03 8.13
C ALA A 196 15.18 11.93 9.27
N ILE A 197 15.04 12.76 10.31
CA ILE A 197 15.90 12.72 11.50
C ILE A 197 15.77 11.36 12.21
N THR A 198 14.54 10.88 12.41
CA THR A 198 14.28 9.61 13.08
C THR A 198 14.83 8.42 12.29
N LEU A 199 14.81 8.47 10.96
CA LEU A 199 15.42 7.44 10.11
C LEU A 199 16.95 7.48 10.17
N ALA A 200 17.55 8.68 10.25
CA ALA A 200 18.99 8.87 10.19
C ALA A 200 19.72 8.52 11.50
N THR A 201 19.03 8.34 12.64
CA THR A 201 19.69 8.12 13.92
C THR A 201 18.95 7.17 14.85
N THR A 202 19.70 6.50 15.71
CA THR A 202 19.21 5.71 16.86
C THR A 202 19.70 6.27 18.19
N ARG A 203 20.34 7.45 18.21
CA ARG A 203 20.87 8.04 19.44
C ARG A 203 19.72 8.41 20.40
N PRO A 204 19.76 7.99 21.67
CA PRO A 204 18.64 8.15 22.60
C PRO A 204 18.28 9.62 22.84
N VAL A 205 19.28 10.51 22.90
CA VAL A 205 19.08 11.96 23.04
C VAL A 205 18.27 12.52 21.87
N VAL A 206 18.58 12.13 20.63
CA VAL A 206 17.86 12.65 19.46
C VAL A 206 16.43 12.11 19.40
N LEU A 207 16.23 10.82 19.72
CA LEU A 207 14.90 10.22 19.80
C LEU A 207 14.05 10.89 20.90
N ALA A 208 14.64 11.20 22.06
CA ALA A 208 13.97 11.91 23.15
C ALA A 208 13.57 13.34 22.73
N LEU A 209 14.45 14.06 22.02
CA LEU A 209 14.14 15.38 21.48
C LEU A 209 13.00 15.34 20.45
N VAL A 210 13.01 14.38 19.53
CA VAL A 210 11.90 14.18 18.57
C VAL A 210 10.61 13.81 19.29
N GLY A 211 10.68 12.95 20.31
CA GLY A 211 9.52 12.58 21.13
C GLY A 211 8.92 13.76 21.90
N GLY A 212 9.77 14.58 22.54
CA GLY A 212 9.35 15.80 23.24
C GLY A 212 8.75 16.82 22.29
N TRP A 213 9.37 17.01 21.12
CA TRP A 213 8.81 17.85 20.06
C TRP A 213 7.44 17.35 19.61
N LEU A 214 7.30 16.05 19.33
CA LEU A 214 6.03 15.47 18.87
C LEU A 214 4.93 15.66 19.91
N LEU A 215 5.24 15.47 21.20
CA LEU A 215 4.32 15.71 22.31
C LEU A 215 3.89 17.19 22.36
N ALA A 216 4.84 18.12 22.27
CA ALA A 216 4.56 19.55 22.29
C ALA A 216 3.63 19.96 21.13
N VAL A 217 3.91 19.48 19.91
CA VAL A 217 3.08 19.81 18.75
C VAL A 217 1.70 19.14 18.83
N TRP A 218 1.60 17.97 19.46
CA TRP A 218 0.30 17.32 19.71
C TRP A 218 -0.59 18.15 20.64
N VAL A 219 0.00 18.73 21.69
CA VAL A 219 -0.67 19.61 22.65
C VAL A 219 -1.09 20.92 21.97
N ILE A 220 -0.19 21.55 21.20
CA ILE A 220 -0.44 22.83 20.52
C ILE A 220 -1.58 22.71 19.49
N VAL A 221 -1.58 21.64 18.68
CA VAL A 221 -2.58 21.44 17.62
C VAL A 221 -3.92 20.93 18.19
N ARG A 222 -3.99 20.61 19.49
CA ARG A 222 -5.16 20.00 20.17
C ARG A 222 -5.71 18.78 19.41
N ALA A 223 -4.84 17.99 18.77
CA ALA A 223 -5.32 16.83 18.04
C ALA A 223 -5.88 15.81 19.05
N GLY A 224 -7.18 15.52 18.93
CA GLY A 224 -7.97 14.89 19.99
C GLY A 224 -7.40 13.56 20.52
N THR A 225 -7.63 13.29 21.80
CA THR A 225 -7.15 12.11 22.55
C THR A 225 -7.43 10.76 21.87
N ARG A 226 -8.52 10.64 21.11
CA ARG A 226 -8.83 9.44 20.31
C ARG A 226 -7.80 9.18 19.19
N SER A 227 -7.23 10.22 18.59
CA SER A 227 -6.19 10.08 17.57
C SER A 227 -4.86 9.60 18.17
N PHE A 228 -4.53 10.10 19.36
CA PHE A 228 -3.37 9.68 20.14
C PHE A 228 -3.46 8.21 20.56
N ALA A 229 -4.57 7.82 21.17
CA ALA A 229 -4.82 6.43 21.56
C ALA A 229 -4.78 5.48 20.34
N GLY A 230 -5.38 5.89 19.21
CA GLY A 230 -5.30 5.12 17.96
C GLY A 230 -3.88 5.01 17.41
N GLY A 231 -3.05 6.05 17.57
CA GLY A 231 -1.64 6.02 17.19
C GLY A 231 -0.81 5.08 18.06
N LEU A 232 -0.99 5.13 19.39
CA LEU A 232 -0.35 4.21 20.33
C LEU A 232 -0.74 2.76 20.08
N ALA A 233 -2.03 2.50 19.84
CA ALA A 233 -2.51 1.16 19.52
C ALA A 233 -1.87 0.57 18.24
N LEU A 234 -1.41 1.42 17.31
CA LEU A 234 -0.67 1.00 16.12
C LEU A 234 0.84 0.92 16.36
N ALA A 235 1.39 1.86 17.13
CA ALA A 235 2.81 1.95 17.42
C ALA A 235 3.26 0.81 18.34
N ALA A 236 2.46 0.47 19.36
CA ALA A 236 2.84 -0.50 20.39
C ALA A 236 3.11 -1.90 19.82
N PRO A 237 2.26 -2.52 18.98
CA PRO A 237 2.56 -3.83 18.40
C PRO A 237 3.84 -3.81 17.57
N LEU A 238 4.04 -2.77 16.74
CA LEU A 238 5.23 -2.65 15.90
C LEU A 238 6.50 -2.47 16.73
N ALA A 239 6.46 -1.57 17.71
CA ALA A 239 7.59 -1.32 18.62
C ALA A 239 7.91 -2.55 19.47
N LEU A 240 6.89 -3.25 20.00
CA LEU A 240 7.06 -4.48 20.76
C LEU A 240 7.61 -5.61 19.90
N SER A 241 7.13 -5.77 18.66
CA SER A 241 7.72 -6.73 17.73
C SER A 241 9.18 -6.39 17.45
N THR A 242 9.51 -5.13 17.15
CA THR A 242 10.90 -4.70 16.93
C THR A 242 11.78 -4.93 18.17
N LEU A 243 11.26 -4.68 19.37
CA LEU A 243 11.95 -4.93 20.63
C LEU A 243 12.19 -6.43 20.82
N ALA A 244 11.16 -7.26 20.66
CA ALA A 244 11.25 -8.70 20.80
C ALA A 244 12.26 -9.29 19.80
N PHE A 245 12.19 -8.89 18.53
CA PHE A 245 13.17 -9.30 17.53
C PHE A 245 14.58 -8.85 17.88
N GLY A 246 14.75 -7.64 18.40
CA GLY A 246 16.07 -7.14 18.79
C GLY A 246 16.67 -7.89 19.98
N LEU A 247 15.83 -8.26 20.96
CA LEU A 247 16.25 -9.04 22.13
C LEU A 247 16.57 -10.48 21.76
N VAL A 248 15.68 -11.13 20.99
CA VAL A 248 15.88 -12.50 20.49
C VAL A 248 17.11 -12.57 19.58
N GLY A 249 17.31 -11.56 18.74
CA GLY A 249 18.45 -11.45 17.85
C GLY A 249 19.76 -11.00 18.50
N GLY A 250 19.85 -10.95 19.84
CA GLY A 250 21.11 -10.73 20.55
C GLY A 250 21.69 -9.31 20.47
N LEU A 251 20.92 -8.31 20.04
CA LEU A 251 21.42 -6.93 19.88
C LEU A 251 21.77 -6.19 21.18
N GLY A 252 21.40 -6.76 22.33
CA GLY A 252 21.41 -6.08 23.62
C GLY A 252 20.19 -5.18 23.82
N ALA A 253 19.83 -4.96 25.08
CA ALA A 253 18.62 -4.25 25.47
C ALA A 253 18.62 -2.77 25.02
N GLU A 254 19.76 -2.09 25.10
CA GLU A 254 19.87 -0.68 24.75
C GLU A 254 19.53 -0.41 23.28
N LEU A 255 20.14 -1.16 22.36
CA LEU A 255 19.92 -0.99 20.92
C LEU A 255 18.51 -1.46 20.50
N ALA A 256 18.01 -2.53 21.11
CA ALA A 256 16.65 -3.02 20.87
C ALA A 256 15.60 -1.99 21.31
N ILE A 257 15.76 -1.37 22.48
CA ILE A 257 14.89 -0.28 22.96
C ILE A 257 14.98 0.93 22.03
N ALA A 258 16.19 1.37 21.66
CA ALA A 258 16.36 2.52 20.77
C ALA A 258 15.65 2.31 19.41
N ARG A 259 15.73 1.10 18.85
CA ARG A 259 15.05 0.75 17.59
C ARG A 259 13.53 0.67 17.76
N ALA A 260 13.04 0.10 18.87
CA ALA A 260 11.61 0.07 19.18
C ALA A 260 11.03 1.49 19.33
N VAL A 261 11.72 2.38 20.06
CA VAL A 261 11.34 3.79 20.23
C VAL A 261 11.35 4.50 18.87
N ARG A 262 12.38 4.28 18.04
CA ARG A 262 12.44 4.83 16.68
C ARG A 262 11.22 4.43 15.84
N VAL A 263 10.86 3.14 15.84
CA VAL A 263 9.66 2.64 15.13
C VAL A 263 8.39 3.29 15.67
N ALA A 264 8.25 3.40 17.00
CA ALA A 264 7.12 4.07 17.62
C ALA A 264 7.01 5.54 17.17
N LEU A 265 8.12 6.28 17.19
CA LEU A 265 8.16 7.69 16.78
C LEU A 265 7.80 7.89 15.31
N LEU A 266 8.24 7.00 14.41
CA LEU A 266 7.85 7.05 12.99
C LEU A 266 6.32 6.88 12.83
N VAL A 267 5.73 5.92 13.55
CA VAL A 267 4.29 5.67 13.51
C VAL A 267 3.51 6.84 14.12
N LEU A 268 3.93 7.35 15.27
CA LEU A 268 3.26 8.46 15.94
C LEU A 268 3.38 9.75 15.13
N THR A 269 4.51 10.02 14.49
CA THR A 269 4.69 11.16 13.58
C THR A 269 3.77 11.04 12.37
N ALA A 270 3.63 9.84 11.78
CA ALA A 270 2.68 9.59 10.71
C ALA A 270 1.21 9.80 11.12
N VAL A 271 0.85 9.44 12.35
CA VAL A 271 -0.49 9.65 12.90
C VAL A 271 -0.76 11.12 13.18
N TRP A 272 0.22 11.83 13.75
CA TRP A 272 0.15 13.26 13.98
C TRP A 272 0.02 14.04 12.65
N LEU A 273 0.80 13.69 11.63
CA LEU A 273 0.69 14.27 10.29
C LEU A 273 -0.75 14.18 9.74
N ARG A 274 -1.39 13.02 9.93
CA ARG A 274 -2.78 12.79 9.52
C ARG A 274 -3.77 13.65 10.32
N SER A 275 -3.60 13.72 11.64
CA SER A 275 -4.54 14.45 12.50
C SER A 275 -4.40 15.97 12.35
N ALA A 276 -3.17 16.47 12.15
CA ALA A 276 -2.87 17.90 12.05
C ALA A 276 -3.14 18.49 10.66
N ALA A 277 -2.78 17.77 9.57
CA ALA A 277 -3.00 18.28 8.21
C ALA A 277 -4.43 18.02 7.71
N GLY A 278 -5.13 17.02 8.27
CA GLY A 278 -6.42 16.57 7.78
C GLY A 278 -6.36 15.90 6.41
N ALA A 279 -7.40 15.16 6.04
CA ALA A 279 -7.45 14.44 4.76
C ALA A 279 -7.38 15.39 3.55
N ASP A 280 -8.06 16.54 3.63
CA ASP A 280 -8.07 17.54 2.55
C ASP A 280 -6.75 18.29 2.42
N GLY A 281 -6.05 18.56 3.53
CA GLY A 281 -4.75 19.23 3.52
C GLY A 281 -3.67 18.32 2.90
N LEU A 282 -3.61 17.05 3.31
CA LEU A 282 -2.73 16.05 2.70
C LEU A 282 -3.06 15.84 1.22
N ARG A 283 -4.34 15.79 0.85
CA ARG A 283 -4.78 15.71 -0.55
C ARG A 283 -4.35 16.93 -1.35
N ALA A 284 -4.54 18.15 -0.84
CA ALA A 284 -4.18 19.39 -1.52
C ALA A 284 -2.67 19.52 -1.74
N ILE A 285 -1.85 19.11 -0.77
CA ILE A 285 -0.39 19.08 -0.90
C ILE A 285 0.02 18.02 -1.90
N SER A 286 -0.55 16.83 -1.82
CA SER A 286 -0.25 15.74 -2.76
C SER A 286 -0.60 16.16 -4.19
N LEU A 287 -1.77 16.78 -4.40
CA LEU A 287 -2.17 17.36 -5.68
C LEU A 287 -1.23 18.47 -6.14
N ARG A 288 -0.67 19.28 -5.23
CA ARG A 288 0.29 20.33 -5.57
C ARG A 288 1.66 19.77 -5.90
N ALA A 289 2.12 18.75 -5.18
CA ALA A 289 3.36 18.02 -5.46
C ALA A 289 3.27 17.30 -6.81
N VAL A 290 2.17 16.58 -7.06
CA VAL A 290 1.89 15.93 -8.35
C VAL A 290 1.79 16.97 -9.48
N ARG A 291 1.14 18.13 -9.24
CA ARG A 291 1.12 19.24 -10.22
C ARG A 291 2.49 19.87 -10.46
N ARG A 292 3.39 19.92 -9.47
CA ARG A 292 4.79 20.34 -9.69
C ARG A 292 5.57 19.30 -10.48
N LEU A 293 5.21 18.02 -10.37
CA LEU A 293 5.78 16.90 -11.12
C LEU A 293 5.05 16.63 -12.46
N ARG A 294 4.26 17.59 -12.96
CA ARG A 294 3.47 17.50 -14.21
C ARG A 294 4.28 17.21 -15.48
N ASN A 295 5.60 17.37 -15.42
CA ASN A 295 6.49 17.01 -16.52
C ASN A 295 6.53 15.49 -16.75
N LEU A 296 5.98 14.68 -15.84
CA LEU A 296 5.77 13.24 -16.01
C LEU A 296 4.31 12.95 -16.44
N PRO A 297 4.08 12.38 -17.64
CA PRO A 297 2.73 12.19 -18.21
C PRO A 297 1.77 11.38 -17.34
N THR A 298 2.28 10.37 -16.63
CA THR A 298 1.51 9.51 -15.73
C THR A 298 1.04 10.24 -14.47
N LEU A 299 1.81 11.22 -13.99
CA LEU A 299 1.46 12.00 -12.80
C LEU A 299 0.40 13.07 -13.11
N ALA A 300 0.42 13.65 -14.31
CA ALA A 300 -0.64 14.55 -14.76
C ALA A 300 -2.01 13.82 -14.81
N LEU A 301 -2.03 12.60 -15.36
CA LEU A 301 -3.23 11.75 -15.35
C LEU A 301 -3.68 11.38 -13.92
N ALA A 302 -2.73 11.09 -13.02
CA ALA A 302 -3.08 10.79 -11.62
C ALA A 302 -3.73 11.99 -10.91
N ALA A 303 -3.27 13.21 -11.17
CA ALA A 303 -3.90 14.43 -10.64
C ALA A 303 -5.32 14.64 -11.18
N GLN A 304 -5.56 14.35 -12.46
CA GLN A 304 -6.90 14.44 -13.06
C GLN A 304 -7.86 13.42 -12.44
N VAL A 305 -7.44 12.15 -12.32
CA VAL A 305 -8.23 11.09 -11.68
C VAL A 305 -8.53 11.44 -10.22
N LEU A 306 -7.54 11.96 -9.50
CA LEU A 306 -7.70 12.38 -8.10
C LEU A 306 -8.59 13.63 -7.96
N GLY A 307 -8.60 14.53 -8.94
CA GLY A 307 -9.53 15.66 -8.98
C GLY A 307 -10.98 15.21 -9.16
N ALA A 308 -11.21 14.29 -10.11
CA ALA A 308 -12.53 13.73 -10.37
C ALA A 308 -13.08 12.91 -9.18
N SER A 309 -12.22 12.18 -8.45
CA SER A 309 -12.66 11.41 -7.27
C SER A 309 -13.00 12.26 -6.05
N ALA A 310 -12.68 13.56 -6.05
CA ALA A 310 -12.91 14.45 -4.90
C ALA A 310 -14.39 14.81 -4.70
N GLY A 311 -15.20 14.74 -5.76
CA GLY A 311 -16.61 15.15 -5.74
C GLY A 311 -17.61 14.05 -5.42
N VAL A 312 -17.19 12.78 -5.24
CA VAL A 312 -18.11 11.62 -5.20
C VAL A 312 -18.47 11.19 -3.77
N GLY A 313 -18.53 12.13 -2.83
CA GLY A 313 -18.44 11.86 -1.40
C GLY A 313 -19.70 11.29 -0.74
N ASN A 314 -19.75 9.97 -0.50
CA ASN A 314 -20.37 9.41 0.71
C ASN A 314 -19.77 8.03 1.10
N TYR A 315 -18.50 8.04 1.53
CA TYR A 315 -17.76 6.83 1.93
C TYR A 315 -18.45 6.00 3.01
N GLY A 316 -19.15 6.65 3.95
CA GLY A 316 -19.89 5.99 5.01
C GLY A 316 -21.00 5.09 4.46
N ASP A 317 -21.74 5.58 3.48
CA ASP A 317 -22.80 4.79 2.84
C ASP A 317 -22.26 3.67 1.97
N SER A 318 -21.18 3.89 1.21
CA SER A 318 -20.52 2.84 0.45
C SER A 318 -20.00 1.72 1.38
N ALA A 319 -19.42 2.08 2.53
CA ALA A 319 -18.96 1.12 3.54
C ALA A 319 -20.13 0.36 4.19
N ARG A 320 -21.25 1.03 4.51
CA ARG A 320 -22.47 0.39 5.03
C ARG A 320 -23.07 -0.59 4.02
N ARG A 321 -23.09 -0.26 2.73
CA ARG A 321 -23.53 -1.15 1.65
C ARG A 321 -22.64 -2.39 1.56
N LEU A 322 -21.32 -2.21 1.57
CA LEU A 322 -20.38 -3.33 1.60
C LEU A 322 -20.58 -4.22 2.83
N GLY A 323 -20.69 -3.62 4.02
CA GLY A 323 -20.90 -4.36 5.27
C GLY A 323 -22.19 -5.19 5.27
N ARG A 324 -23.28 -4.68 4.68
CA ARG A 324 -24.51 -5.47 4.46
C ARG A 324 -24.29 -6.65 3.52
N GLY A 325 -23.66 -6.41 2.35
CA GLY A 325 -23.38 -7.46 1.38
C GLY A 325 -22.46 -8.57 1.93
N MET A 326 -21.46 -8.18 2.73
CA MET A 326 -20.57 -9.14 3.38
C MET A 326 -21.25 -9.97 4.47
N ARG A 327 -22.17 -9.38 5.25
CA ARG A 327 -22.96 -10.11 6.25
C ARG A 327 -23.92 -11.12 5.64
N SER A 328 -24.48 -10.82 4.47
CA SER A 328 -25.37 -11.73 3.74
C SER A 328 -24.64 -12.85 3.00
N ALA A 329 -23.33 -12.73 2.78
CA ALA A 329 -22.56 -13.75 2.09
C ALA A 329 -22.27 -14.95 3.03
N ARG A 330 -22.26 -16.17 2.48
CA ARG A 330 -21.79 -17.35 3.22
C ARG A 330 -20.35 -17.10 3.68
N LYS A 331 -19.98 -17.58 4.88
CA LYS A 331 -18.62 -17.49 5.46
C LYS A 331 -17.58 -18.37 4.74
N ARG A 332 -17.57 -18.35 3.40
CA ARG A 332 -16.58 -19.02 2.54
C ARG A 332 -15.81 -17.95 1.75
N PRO A 333 -14.47 -18.07 1.60
CA PRO A 333 -13.66 -17.04 0.93
C PRO A 333 -14.16 -16.64 -0.45
N GLY A 334 -14.56 -17.61 -1.28
CA GLY A 334 -15.08 -17.34 -2.63
C GLY A 334 -16.40 -16.54 -2.64
N SER A 335 -17.29 -16.78 -1.67
CA SER A 335 -18.55 -16.04 -1.52
C SER A 335 -18.31 -14.60 -1.05
N LEU A 336 -17.35 -14.41 -0.13
CA LEU A 336 -16.93 -13.08 0.30
C LEU A 336 -16.30 -12.29 -0.85
N VAL A 337 -15.40 -12.90 -1.63
CA VAL A 337 -14.85 -12.28 -2.85
C VAL A 337 -15.98 -11.89 -3.80
N GLY A 338 -16.92 -12.80 -4.07
CA GLY A 338 -18.07 -12.54 -4.94
C GLY A 338 -18.89 -11.33 -4.49
N ALA A 339 -19.19 -11.22 -3.20
CA ALA A 339 -19.94 -10.10 -2.62
C ALA A 339 -19.18 -8.76 -2.72
N VAL A 340 -17.85 -8.78 -2.56
CA VAL A 340 -17.03 -7.57 -2.74
C VAL A 340 -16.99 -7.17 -4.22
N LEU A 341 -16.80 -8.13 -5.13
CA LEU A 341 -16.74 -7.86 -6.57
C LEU A 341 -18.07 -7.30 -7.09
N SER A 342 -19.21 -7.86 -6.68
CA SER A 342 -20.53 -7.34 -7.07
C SER A 342 -20.75 -5.93 -6.51
N TRP A 343 -20.34 -5.68 -5.27
CA TRP A 343 -20.39 -4.34 -4.70
C TRP A 343 -19.54 -3.35 -5.50
N ILE A 344 -18.30 -3.69 -5.87
CA ILE A 344 -17.42 -2.84 -6.68
C ILE A 344 -18.08 -2.46 -8.01
N VAL A 345 -18.62 -3.45 -8.73
CA VAL A 345 -19.29 -3.22 -10.02
C VAL A 345 -20.51 -2.31 -9.81
N SER A 346 -21.31 -2.56 -8.78
CA SER A 346 -22.49 -1.74 -8.46
C SER A 346 -22.15 -0.30 -8.08
N GLU A 347 -21.03 -0.09 -7.37
CA GLU A 347 -20.61 1.24 -6.92
C GLU A 347 -20.02 2.04 -8.08
N ALA A 348 -19.27 1.38 -8.98
CA ALA A 348 -18.76 2.01 -10.18
C ALA A 348 -19.87 2.42 -11.15
N GLY A 349 -20.96 1.66 -11.24
CA GLY A 349 -22.15 2.03 -12.02
C GLY A 349 -22.88 3.28 -11.51
N ARG A 350 -22.64 3.68 -10.26
CA ARG A 350 -23.21 4.90 -9.64
C ARG A 350 -22.35 6.14 -9.85
N LEU A 351 -21.13 5.98 -10.37
CA LEU A 351 -20.23 7.10 -10.63
C LEU A 351 -20.60 7.77 -11.96
N PRO A 352 -20.48 9.11 -12.06
CA PRO A 352 -20.67 9.80 -13.33
C PRO A 352 -19.68 9.25 -14.36
N ARG A 353 -20.13 9.07 -15.61
CA ARG A 353 -19.18 8.92 -16.72
C ARG A 353 -18.41 10.23 -16.86
N ALA A 354 -17.08 10.16 -16.85
CA ALA A 354 -16.29 11.28 -17.33
C ALA A 354 -16.56 11.41 -18.83
N GLU A 355 -17.20 12.51 -19.25
CA GLU A 355 -17.29 12.87 -20.65
C GLU A 355 -15.86 13.01 -21.19
N GLY A 356 -15.59 12.27 -22.26
CA GLY A 356 -14.25 11.94 -22.68
C GLY A 356 -13.52 13.10 -23.35
N GLU A 357 -12.21 13.16 -23.12
CA GLU A 357 -11.24 13.46 -24.16
C GLU A 357 -9.86 12.92 -23.75
N ALA A 358 -9.13 12.39 -24.75
CA ALA A 358 -7.71 12.11 -24.77
C ALA A 358 -7.12 10.94 -23.94
N VAL A 359 -7.13 9.71 -24.50
CA VAL A 359 -5.99 8.77 -24.33
C VAL A 359 -5.73 7.88 -25.58
N ALA A 360 -6.14 8.28 -26.79
CA ALA A 360 -6.06 7.39 -27.97
C ALA A 360 -4.67 7.26 -28.63
N GLY A 361 -3.63 7.99 -28.18
CA GLY A 361 -2.39 8.15 -28.96
C GLY A 361 -1.19 7.24 -28.67
N TRP A 362 -1.20 6.34 -27.67
CA TRP A 362 0.09 5.95 -27.04
C TRP A 362 0.37 4.45 -26.85
N ALA A 363 -0.25 3.59 -27.66
CA ALA A 363 -0.19 2.13 -27.50
C ALA A 363 1.19 1.47 -27.72
N ARG A 364 2.16 2.12 -28.39
CA ARG A 364 3.44 1.50 -28.77
C ARG A 364 4.56 1.57 -27.72
N ALA A 365 4.48 2.50 -26.76
CA ALA A 365 5.48 2.61 -25.66
C ALA A 365 5.15 1.74 -24.43
N GLU A 366 3.94 1.16 -24.37
CA GLU A 366 3.43 0.42 -23.20
C GLU A 366 3.98 -1.01 -23.09
N THR A 367 4.33 -1.66 -24.20
CA THR A 367 4.95 -2.99 -24.23
C THR A 367 6.36 -2.99 -23.66
N ALA A 368 7.16 -2.00 -24.01
CA ALA A 368 8.56 -1.90 -23.58
C ALA A 368 8.68 -1.65 -22.07
N LEU A 369 7.80 -0.85 -21.47
CA LEU A 369 7.83 -0.55 -20.03
C LEU A 369 7.44 -1.77 -19.18
N VAL A 370 6.39 -2.50 -19.58
CA VAL A 370 5.96 -3.72 -18.87
C VAL A 370 7.01 -4.83 -19.04
N ALA A 371 7.58 -4.99 -20.24
CA ALA A 371 8.67 -5.91 -20.47
C ALA A 371 9.91 -5.53 -19.64
N ALA A 372 10.28 -4.25 -19.58
CA ALA A 372 11.42 -3.78 -18.79
C ALA A 372 11.25 -4.01 -17.28
N VAL A 373 10.06 -3.77 -16.73
CA VAL A 373 9.79 -4.04 -15.29
C VAL A 373 9.81 -5.53 -14.97
N VAL A 374 9.25 -6.38 -15.85
CA VAL A 374 9.28 -7.83 -15.69
C VAL A 374 10.70 -8.37 -15.85
N VAL A 375 11.44 -7.92 -16.86
CA VAL A 375 12.84 -8.31 -17.11
C VAL A 375 13.74 -7.84 -15.97
N LEU A 376 13.56 -6.61 -15.46
CA LEU A 376 14.31 -6.11 -14.30
C LEU A 376 14.02 -6.94 -13.05
N GLY A 377 12.76 -7.31 -12.80
CA GLY A 377 12.39 -8.20 -11.70
C GLY A 377 13.00 -9.60 -11.84
N LEU A 378 13.04 -10.15 -13.06
CA LEU A 378 13.66 -11.44 -13.35
C LEU A 378 15.19 -11.39 -13.25
N LEU A 379 15.82 -10.32 -13.72
CA LEU A 379 17.27 -10.12 -13.64
C LEU A 379 17.73 -9.94 -12.19
N ILE A 380 17.01 -9.17 -11.38
CA ILE A 380 17.30 -9.03 -9.94
C ILE A 380 17.14 -10.38 -9.23
N SER A 381 16.10 -11.14 -9.57
CA SER A 381 15.89 -12.49 -9.04
C SER A 381 17.01 -13.46 -9.46
N GLY A 382 17.48 -13.36 -10.71
CA GLY A 382 18.57 -14.19 -11.23
C GLY A 382 19.93 -13.85 -10.64
N LEU A 383 20.26 -12.55 -10.51
CA LEU A 383 21.51 -12.08 -9.89
C LEU A 383 21.62 -12.48 -8.42
N LEU A 384 20.52 -12.43 -7.66
CA LEU A 384 20.51 -12.89 -6.27
C LEU A 384 20.69 -14.40 -6.13
N VAL A 385 20.27 -15.19 -7.13
CA VAL A 385 20.52 -16.64 -7.15
C VAL A 385 21.95 -16.96 -7.58
N PHE A 386 22.52 -16.18 -8.51
CA PHE A 386 23.86 -16.43 -9.07
C PHE A 386 24.99 -15.96 -8.16
N SER A 387 24.84 -14.81 -7.47
CA SER A 387 25.86 -14.27 -6.55
C SER A 387 25.97 -15.03 -5.22
N VAL A 388 25.12 -16.04 -4.99
CA VAL A 388 25.17 -16.89 -3.78
C VAL A 388 25.62 -18.32 -4.11
N ALA A 389 25.69 -18.68 -5.40
CA ALA A 389 26.26 -19.95 -5.87
C ALA A 389 27.75 -19.86 -6.24
N ALA A 390 28.31 -18.65 -6.23
CA ALA A 390 29.73 -18.33 -6.40
C ALA A 390 30.25 -17.74 -5.09
#